data_AF-A0A943NTK9-F1
#
_entry.id   AF-A0A943NTK9-F1
#
_cell.length_a   1.000
_cell.length_b   1.000
_cell.length_c   1.000
_cell.angle_alpha   90.00
_cell.angle_beta   90.00
_cell.angle_gamma   90.00
#
_symmetry.space_group_name_H-M   'P 1'
#
loop_
_entity.id
_entity.type
_entity.pdbx_description
1 polymer ?
#
loop_
_entity_poly.entity_id
_entity_poly.type
_entity_poly.pdbx_seq_one_letter_code
_entity_poly.pdbx_strand_id
1 'polypeptide(L)'
;MLSSVEIKPDVYFVGALDWNAREFHGYTTEQGITYNAYLILDEKVTLIDTVKRPFSEELVERIKSIIDPAKIDVLICNHIEMDHSGSVPRILELAPNAEVYASAPQGVKELKAFYGENINVNGVKTGDTLNIGKRTLTFVQTPMVHWPDNMVTYSDYDKILF
;
A
#
# COMPACT_ATOMS: atom_id res chain seq x y z
N MET A 1 6.41 15.35 -15.57
CA MET A 1 6.63 14.01 -15.04
C MET A 1 6.69 14.10 -13.53
N LEU A 2 5.80 13.40 -12.83
CA LEU A 2 5.86 13.28 -11.37
C LEU A 2 7.04 12.39 -10.98
N SER A 3 7.86 12.84 -10.03
CA SER A 3 8.98 12.07 -9.49
C SER A 3 8.65 11.54 -8.11
N SER A 4 9.15 10.36 -7.77
CA SER A 4 9.13 9.87 -6.39
C SER A 4 10.02 10.74 -5.48
N VAL A 5 9.88 10.53 -4.16
CA VAL A 5 10.76 11.13 -3.16
C VAL A 5 11.38 10.00 -2.34
N GLU A 6 12.71 9.89 -2.35
CA GLU A 6 13.42 8.94 -1.49
C GLU A 6 13.38 9.42 -0.04
N ILE A 7 12.77 8.63 0.85
CA ILE A 7 12.65 8.96 2.28
C ILE A 7 13.74 8.28 3.12
N LYS A 8 14.26 7.15 2.62
CA LYS A 8 15.43 6.42 3.09
C LYS A 8 16.04 5.66 1.92
N PRO A 9 17.31 5.23 2.01
CA PRO A 9 17.93 4.43 0.95
C PRO A 9 17.03 3.28 0.50
N ASP A 10 16.64 3.29 -0.78
CA ASP A 10 15.76 2.31 -1.41
C ASP A 10 14.30 2.28 -0.91
N VAL A 11 13.84 3.32 -0.20
CA VAL A 11 12.45 3.48 0.24
C VAL A 11 11.92 4.82 -0.28
N TYR A 12 10.88 4.76 -1.10
CA TYR A 12 10.39 5.90 -1.84
C TYR A 12 8.93 6.18 -1.54
N PHE A 13 8.59 7.43 -1.27
CA PHE A 13 7.22 7.90 -1.37
C PHE A 13 6.79 7.94 -2.85
N VAL A 14 5.67 7.26 -3.13
CA VAL A 14 5.05 7.17 -4.46
C VAL A 14 3.55 7.50 -4.44
N GLY A 15 3.05 8.04 -3.32
CA GLY A 15 1.65 8.40 -3.15
C GLY A 15 1.16 9.59 -3.99
N ALA A 16 0.02 10.14 -3.60
CA ALA A 16 -0.66 11.21 -4.32
C ALA A 16 -1.02 12.40 -3.42
N LEU A 17 -1.17 13.57 -4.04
CA LEU A 17 -1.49 14.83 -3.37
C LEU A 17 -2.83 15.35 -3.88
N ASP A 18 -3.87 15.31 -3.04
CA ASP A 18 -5.16 15.90 -3.33
C ASP A 18 -5.27 17.29 -2.68
N TRP A 19 -4.72 18.28 -3.37
CA TRP A 19 -4.79 19.69 -2.97
C TRP A 19 -6.22 20.26 -2.99
N ASN A 20 -7.16 19.61 -3.68
CA ASN A 20 -8.51 20.11 -3.92
C ASN A 20 -9.54 19.49 -2.98
N ALA A 21 -9.22 18.40 -2.30
CA ALA A 21 -10.07 17.85 -1.25
C ALA A 21 -10.38 18.93 -0.21
N ARG A 22 -11.67 19.19 0.00
CA ARG A 22 -12.18 20.05 1.08
C ARG A 22 -13.13 19.32 2.01
N GLU A 23 -13.62 18.18 1.56
CA GLU A 23 -14.46 17.25 2.30
C GLU A 23 -13.87 15.86 2.11
N PHE A 24 -13.73 15.11 3.21
CA PHE A 24 -13.18 13.77 3.21
C PHE A 24 -13.83 12.94 4.32
N HIS A 25 -14.77 12.07 3.93
CA HIS A 25 -15.42 11.11 4.83
C HIS A 25 -16.12 11.78 6.05
N GLY A 26 -16.73 12.93 5.81
CA GLY A 26 -17.39 13.77 6.80
C GLY A 26 -16.48 14.81 7.46
N TYR A 27 -15.18 14.80 7.17
CA TYR A 27 -14.22 15.79 7.69
C TYR A 27 -14.01 16.94 6.70
N THR A 28 -13.84 18.15 7.24
CA THR A 28 -13.36 19.30 6.45
C THR A 28 -11.84 19.28 6.37
N THR A 29 -11.29 19.33 5.15
CA THR A 29 -9.84 19.29 4.87
C THR A 29 -9.37 20.58 4.22
N GLU A 30 -9.20 21.64 5.00
CA GLU A 30 -8.87 22.98 4.47
C GLU A 30 -7.54 23.03 3.69
N GLN A 31 -6.59 22.16 4.03
CA GLN A 31 -5.26 22.10 3.43
C GLN A 31 -5.11 20.97 2.40
N GLY A 32 -6.20 20.32 2.01
CA GLY A 32 -6.16 19.11 1.18
C GLY A 32 -5.85 17.85 1.98
N ILE A 33 -5.55 16.76 1.26
CA ILE A 33 -5.18 15.46 1.82
C ILE A 33 -4.11 14.80 0.95
N THR A 34 -3.35 13.88 1.52
CA THR A 34 -2.39 13.05 0.79
C THR A 34 -2.74 11.58 0.98
N TYR A 35 -2.62 10.81 -0.09
CA TYR A 35 -2.77 9.35 -0.05
C TYR A 35 -1.37 8.76 -0.16
N ASN A 36 -0.82 8.31 0.97
CA ASN A 36 0.59 7.94 1.05
C ASN A 36 0.76 6.45 0.74
N ALA A 37 1.60 6.16 -0.25
CA ALA A 37 2.04 4.81 -0.60
C ALA A 37 3.56 4.81 -0.73
N TYR A 38 4.19 3.67 -0.44
CA TYR A 38 5.65 3.56 -0.39
C TYR A 38 6.16 2.39 -1.20
N LEU A 39 7.18 2.61 -2.02
CA LEU A 39 7.86 1.57 -2.78
C LEU A 39 9.21 1.27 -2.14
N ILE A 40 9.44 0.01 -1.81
CA ILE A 40 10.70 -0.51 -1.27
C ILE A 40 11.40 -1.29 -2.37
N LEU A 41 12.60 -0.85 -2.75
CA LEU A 41 13.48 -1.63 -3.61
C LEU A 41 14.32 -2.58 -2.75
N ASP A 42 14.18 -3.86 -3.04
CA ASP A 42 14.87 -4.96 -2.37
C ASP A 42 14.92 -6.16 -3.33
N GLU A 43 15.32 -7.35 -2.85
CA GLU A 43 15.26 -8.57 -3.67
C GLU A 43 13.83 -8.88 -4.15
N LYS A 44 12.82 -8.57 -3.32
CA LYS A 44 11.41 -8.52 -3.70
C LYS A 44 10.91 -7.08 -3.66
N VAL A 45 10.58 -6.52 -4.81
CA VAL A 45 10.06 -5.14 -4.90
C VAL A 45 8.69 -5.08 -4.24
N THR A 46 8.57 -4.27 -3.19
CA THR A 46 7.39 -4.24 -2.34
C THR A 46 6.72 -2.88 -2.37
N LEU A 47 5.42 -2.86 -2.69
CA LEU A 47 4.57 -1.68 -2.58
C LEU A 47 3.76 -1.77 -1.28
N ILE A 48 3.85 -0.74 -0.44
CA ILE A 48 3.06 -0.56 0.78
C ILE A 48 1.92 0.42 0.48
N ASP A 49 0.69 -0.08 0.63
CA ASP A 49 -0.57 0.57 0.33
C ASP A 49 -0.68 1.10 -1.11
N THR A 50 -1.85 1.62 -1.45
CA THR A 50 -2.10 2.30 -2.73
C THR A 50 -2.76 3.65 -2.46
N VAL A 51 -3.43 4.21 -3.46
CA VAL A 51 -4.10 5.51 -3.36
C VAL A 51 -5.55 5.41 -3.80
N LYS A 52 -6.33 6.43 -3.49
CA LYS A 52 -7.70 6.57 -4.00
C LYS A 52 -7.73 6.49 -5.53
N ARG A 53 -8.71 5.77 -6.08
CA ARG A 53 -8.80 5.41 -7.52
C ARG A 53 -8.48 6.55 -8.52
N PRO A 54 -8.96 7.81 -8.35
CA PRO A 54 -8.66 8.89 -9.30
C PRO A 54 -7.17 9.24 -9.40
N PHE A 55 -6.37 8.89 -8.38
CA PHE A 55 -4.94 9.18 -8.29
C PHE A 55 -4.07 7.99 -8.71
N SER A 56 -4.66 6.92 -9.24
CA SER A 56 -3.94 5.70 -9.60
C SER A 56 -2.82 5.95 -10.62
N GLU A 57 -3.04 6.84 -11.59
CA GLU A 57 -2.01 7.18 -12.58
C GLU A 57 -0.89 8.06 -11.99
N GLU A 58 -1.15 8.88 -10.97
CA GLU A 58 -0.08 9.59 -10.26
C GLU A 58 0.83 8.61 -9.50
N LEU A 59 0.23 7.63 -8.81
CA LEU A 59 0.95 6.54 -8.16
C LEU A 59 1.83 5.78 -9.17
N VAL A 60 1.25 5.38 -10.30
CA VAL A 60 1.96 4.66 -11.36
C VAL A 60 3.08 5.51 -11.98
N GLU A 61 2.86 6.81 -12.19
CA GLU A 61 3.88 7.71 -12.74
C GLU A 61 5.08 7.84 -11.80
N ARG A 62 4.85 7.97 -10.48
CA ARG A 62 5.92 8.01 -9.48
C ARG A 62 6.67 6.67 -9.39
N ILE A 63 5.97 5.53 -9.44
CA ILE A 63 6.62 4.20 -9.49
C ILE A 63 7.51 4.10 -10.74
N LYS A 64 6.98 4.47 -11.92
CA LYS A 64 7.70 4.46 -13.21
C LYS A 64 8.95 5.34 -13.21
N SER A 65 8.99 6.38 -12.38
CA SER A 65 10.19 7.21 -12.23
C SER A 65 11.36 6.48 -11.55
N ILE A 66 11.11 5.33 -10.93
CA ILE A 66 12.09 4.51 -10.21
C ILE A 66 12.31 3.17 -10.93
N ILE A 67 11.23 2.48 -11.30
CA ILE A 67 11.27 1.10 -11.79
C ILE A 67 10.06 0.80 -12.70
N ASP A 68 10.16 -0.25 -13.53
CA ASP A 68 9.01 -0.81 -14.23
C ASP A 68 7.98 -1.38 -13.21
N PRO A 69 6.73 -0.89 -13.17
CA PRO A 69 5.70 -1.39 -12.26
C PRO A 69 5.46 -2.90 -12.34
N ALA A 70 5.72 -3.53 -13.51
CA ALA A 70 5.56 -4.97 -13.67
C ALA A 70 6.53 -5.81 -12.82
N LYS A 71 7.55 -5.16 -12.23
CA LYS A 71 8.52 -5.79 -11.31
C LYS A 71 8.06 -5.81 -9.85
N ILE A 72 6.89 -5.26 -9.51
CA ILE A 72 6.37 -5.35 -8.15
C ILE A 72 6.05 -6.81 -7.84
N ASP A 73 6.75 -7.36 -6.85
CA ASP A 73 6.60 -8.75 -6.41
C ASP A 73 5.59 -8.87 -5.27
N VAL A 74 5.48 -7.82 -4.43
CA VAL A 74 4.66 -7.83 -3.21
C VAL A 74 3.83 -6.55 -3.15
N LEU A 75 2.54 -6.70 -2.86
CA LEU A 75 1.64 -5.60 -2.50
C LEU A 75 1.10 -5.83 -1.09
N ILE A 76 1.39 -4.90 -0.19
CA ILE A 76 0.92 -4.94 1.20
C ILE A 76 -0.21 -3.93 1.35
N CYS A 77 -1.38 -4.38 1.74
CA CYS A 77 -2.54 -3.55 2.06
C CYS A 77 -2.73 -3.52 3.57
N ASN A 78 -2.22 -2.48 4.23
CA ASN A 78 -2.38 -2.27 5.66
C ASN A 78 -3.84 -1.98 6.03
N HIS A 79 -4.53 -1.25 5.15
CA HIS A 79 -5.92 -0.85 5.34
C HIS A 79 -6.72 -0.88 4.03
N ILE A 80 -7.96 -1.39 4.09
CA ILE A 80 -8.79 -1.68 2.92
C ILE A 80 -9.74 -0.52 2.55
N GLU A 81 -9.86 0.53 3.35
CA GLU A 81 -10.65 1.71 2.94
C GLU A 81 -10.12 2.26 1.59
N MET A 82 -11.04 2.68 0.70
CA MET A 82 -10.73 2.86 -0.73
C MET A 82 -9.84 4.07 -1.04
N ASP A 83 -9.54 4.91 -0.06
CA ASP A 83 -8.51 5.94 -0.15
C ASP A 83 -7.09 5.37 -0.04
N HIS A 84 -6.93 4.19 0.57
CA HIS A 84 -5.68 3.42 0.65
C HIS A 84 -5.65 2.23 -0.32
N SER A 85 -6.80 1.63 -0.62
CA SER A 85 -6.87 0.41 -1.44
C SER A 85 -7.45 0.63 -2.84
N GLY A 86 -7.97 1.83 -3.13
CA GLY A 86 -8.75 2.10 -4.34
C GLY A 86 -8.01 1.89 -5.67
N SER A 87 -6.68 1.78 -5.63
CA SER A 87 -5.84 1.53 -6.80
C SER A 87 -5.25 0.12 -6.83
N VAL A 88 -5.62 -0.78 -5.91
CA VAL A 88 -5.22 -2.20 -5.93
C VAL A 88 -5.49 -2.85 -7.29
N PRO A 89 -6.69 -2.73 -7.91
CA PRO A 89 -6.94 -3.32 -9.23
C PRO A 89 -5.96 -2.80 -10.29
N ARG A 90 -5.64 -1.50 -10.25
CA ARG A 90 -4.74 -0.88 -11.23
C ARG A 90 -3.31 -1.38 -11.09
N ILE A 91 -2.84 -1.59 -9.85
CA ILE A 91 -1.52 -2.18 -9.60
C ILE A 91 -1.49 -3.63 -10.10
N LEU A 92 -2.53 -4.43 -9.84
CA LEU A 92 -2.59 -5.83 -10.28
C LEU A 92 -2.75 -6.00 -11.80
N GLU A 93 -3.32 -5.02 -12.51
CA GLU A 93 -3.27 -4.99 -13.97
C GLU A 93 -1.84 -4.88 -14.51
N LEU A 94 -0.98 -4.11 -13.81
CA LEU A 94 0.40 -3.84 -14.22
C LEU A 94 1.37 -4.91 -13.72
N ALA A 95 1.13 -5.44 -12.51
CA ALA A 95 1.91 -6.47 -11.84
C ALA A 95 1.03 -7.68 -11.49
N PRO A 96 0.59 -8.46 -12.49
CA PRO A 96 -0.38 -9.54 -12.30
C PRO A 96 0.14 -10.71 -11.45
N ASN A 97 1.46 -10.79 -11.25
CA ASN A 97 2.11 -11.83 -10.45
C ASN A 97 2.41 -11.37 -9.01
N ALA A 98 2.06 -10.14 -8.64
CA ALA A 98 2.33 -9.63 -7.30
C ALA A 98 1.56 -10.43 -6.24
N GLU A 99 2.25 -10.84 -5.18
CA GLU A 99 1.63 -11.45 -4.01
C GLU A 99 1.00 -10.36 -3.14
N VAL A 100 -0.32 -10.45 -2.93
CA VAL A 100 -1.05 -9.49 -2.10
C VAL A 100 -1.08 -9.97 -0.65
N TYR A 101 -0.79 -9.08 0.30
CA TYR A 101 -0.82 -9.36 1.73
C TYR A 101 -1.77 -8.39 2.44
N ALA A 102 -2.58 -8.91 3.36
CA ALA A 102 -3.49 -8.11 4.19
C ALA A 102 -3.76 -8.82 5.51
N SER A 103 -4.33 -8.10 6.48
CA SER A 103 -4.61 -8.69 7.79
C SER A 103 -5.63 -9.84 7.72
N ALA A 104 -5.38 -10.92 8.47
CA ALA A 104 -6.27 -12.06 8.55
C ALA A 104 -7.13 -12.03 9.83
N PRO A 105 -8.44 -12.34 9.75
CA PRO A 105 -9.18 -12.69 8.54
C PRO A 105 -9.80 -11.48 7.82
N GLN A 106 -9.85 -10.31 8.46
CA GLN A 106 -10.75 -9.24 8.02
C GLN A 106 -10.26 -8.53 6.75
N GLY A 107 -8.98 -8.14 6.66
CA GLY A 107 -8.44 -7.52 5.45
C GLY A 107 -8.54 -8.43 4.22
N VAL A 108 -8.32 -9.74 4.39
CA VAL A 108 -8.55 -10.73 3.32
C VAL A 108 -10.00 -10.74 2.86
N LYS A 109 -10.95 -10.78 3.81
CA LYS A 109 -12.39 -10.79 3.52
C LYS A 109 -12.83 -9.50 2.83
N GLU A 110 -12.36 -8.35 3.30
CA GLU A 110 -12.74 -7.05 2.77
C GLU A 110 -12.17 -6.81 1.37
N LEU A 111 -10.89 -7.14 1.12
CA LEU A 111 -10.31 -7.05 -0.22
C LEU A 111 -11.11 -7.85 -1.25
N LYS A 112 -11.49 -9.08 -0.89
CA LYS A 112 -12.32 -9.92 -1.75
C LYS A 112 -13.73 -9.35 -1.94
N ALA A 113 -14.31 -8.77 -0.90
CA ALA A 113 -15.62 -8.13 -1.00
C ALA A 113 -15.61 -6.89 -1.92
N PHE A 114 -14.57 -6.06 -1.86
CA PHE A 114 -14.46 -4.85 -2.68
C PHE A 114 -13.95 -5.12 -4.11
N TYR A 115 -13.01 -6.06 -4.28
CA TYR A 115 -12.27 -6.26 -5.53
C TYR A 115 -12.47 -7.63 -6.18
N GLY A 116 -13.28 -8.50 -5.57
CA GLY A 116 -13.69 -9.79 -6.13
C GLY A 116 -12.95 -10.99 -5.55
N GLU A 117 -13.59 -12.15 -5.53
CA GLU A 117 -13.10 -13.39 -4.91
C GLU A 117 -11.84 -13.99 -5.56
N ASN A 118 -11.54 -13.58 -6.80
CA ASN A 118 -10.41 -14.11 -7.56
C ASN A 118 -9.07 -13.48 -7.16
N ILE A 119 -9.06 -12.40 -6.37
CA ILE A 119 -7.82 -11.84 -5.83
C ILE A 119 -7.24 -12.84 -4.82
N ASN A 120 -6.02 -13.32 -5.10
CA ASN A 120 -5.30 -14.17 -4.18
C ASN A 120 -4.63 -13.30 -3.12
N VAL A 121 -5.08 -13.41 -1.87
CA VAL A 121 -4.60 -12.60 -0.76
C VAL A 121 -4.03 -13.52 0.32
N ASN A 122 -2.75 -13.32 0.64
CA ASN A 122 -2.07 -13.94 1.75
C ASN A 122 -2.46 -13.21 3.04
N GLY A 123 -3.20 -13.89 3.90
CA GLY A 123 -3.60 -13.36 5.20
C GLY A 123 -2.47 -13.43 6.22
N VAL A 124 -2.12 -12.31 6.85
CA VAL A 124 -1.10 -12.23 7.92
C VAL A 124 -1.69 -11.84 9.27
N LYS A 125 -1.05 -12.27 10.35
CA LYS A 125 -1.41 -11.99 11.74
C LYS A 125 -0.28 -11.26 12.45
N THR A 126 -0.58 -10.73 13.64
CA THR A 126 0.43 -10.11 14.50
C THR A 126 1.58 -11.07 14.77
N GLY A 127 2.80 -10.62 14.49
CA GLY A 127 4.03 -11.39 14.68
C GLY A 127 4.45 -12.21 13.46
N ASP A 128 3.61 -12.33 12.44
CA ASP A 128 4.03 -12.89 11.15
C ASP A 128 5.06 -11.96 10.50
N THR A 129 5.94 -12.55 9.69
CA THR A 129 7.01 -11.82 9.02
C THR A 129 7.10 -12.20 7.55
N LEU A 130 7.60 -11.26 6.74
CA LEU A 130 7.89 -11.44 5.32
C LEU A 130 9.31 -10.94 5.03
N ASN A 131 10.21 -11.85 4.68
CA ASN A 131 11.51 -11.47 4.16
C ASN A 131 11.38 -11.08 2.68
N ILE A 132 11.87 -9.88 2.35
CA ILE A 132 11.86 -9.31 1.00
C ILE A 132 13.29 -9.14 0.45
N GLY A 133 14.29 -9.73 1.09
CA GLY A 133 15.72 -9.57 0.79
C GLY A 133 16.49 -9.11 2.02
N LYS A 134 17.14 -7.93 1.95
CA LYS A 134 17.86 -7.34 3.10
C LYS A 134 16.92 -6.94 4.24
N ARG A 135 15.64 -6.73 3.94
CA ARG A 135 14.58 -6.41 4.91
C ARG A 135 13.73 -7.62 5.24
N THR A 136 13.35 -7.69 6.51
CA THR A 136 12.23 -8.52 6.98
C THR A 136 11.17 -7.57 7.53
N LEU A 137 9.98 -7.65 6.96
CA LEU A 137 8.80 -6.89 7.39
C LEU A 137 8.04 -7.68 8.43
N THR A 138 7.65 -7.04 9.52
CA THR A 138 6.84 -7.63 10.60
C THR A 138 5.46 -7.00 10.61
N PHE A 139 4.42 -7.82 10.67
CA PHE A 139 3.04 -7.36 10.68
C PHE A 139 2.49 -7.28 12.10
N VAL A 140 1.72 -6.22 12.39
CA VAL A 140 1.00 -6.06 13.66
C VAL A 140 -0.42 -5.62 13.35
N GLN A 141 -1.40 -6.44 13.72
CA GLN A 141 -2.81 -6.09 13.57
C GLN A 141 -3.21 -5.04 14.60
N THR A 142 -3.93 -4.03 14.14
CA THR A 142 -4.43 -2.91 14.93
C THR A 142 -5.93 -2.74 14.67
N PRO A 143 -6.74 -3.78 14.97
CA PRO A 143 -8.15 -3.78 14.62
C PRO A 143 -8.89 -2.65 15.33
N MET A 144 -9.86 -2.05 14.63
CA MET A 144 -10.63 -0.89 15.08
C MET A 144 -9.78 0.37 15.26
N VAL A 145 -8.61 0.45 14.61
CA VAL A 145 -7.81 1.67 14.48
C VAL A 145 -7.70 2.07 13.00
N HIS A 146 -8.77 2.41 12.29
CA HIS A 146 -10.15 2.56 12.77
C HIS A 146 -11.12 1.50 12.23
N TRP A 147 -10.71 0.67 11.26
CA TRP A 147 -11.52 -0.44 10.75
C TRP A 147 -11.02 -1.80 11.27
N PRO A 148 -11.84 -2.87 11.20
CA PRO A 148 -11.44 -4.16 11.76
C PRO A 148 -10.35 -4.88 10.97
N ASP A 149 -10.07 -4.48 9.72
CA ASP A 149 -8.96 -4.96 8.90
C ASP A 149 -7.61 -4.31 9.21
N ASN A 150 -7.58 -3.20 9.93
CA ASN A 150 -6.37 -2.39 10.00
C ASN A 150 -5.17 -3.16 10.59
N MET A 151 -4.01 -3.01 9.96
CA MET A 151 -2.71 -3.46 10.44
C MET A 151 -1.63 -2.42 10.13
N VAL A 152 -0.48 -2.57 10.76
CA VAL A 152 0.74 -1.81 10.44
C VAL A 152 1.85 -2.77 10.05
N THR A 153 2.79 -2.27 9.25
CA THR A 153 3.94 -3.03 8.76
C THR A 153 5.22 -2.37 9.23
N TYR A 154 6.10 -3.12 9.91
CA TYR A 154 7.34 -2.60 10.45
C TYR A 154 8.56 -3.16 9.74
N SER A 155 9.45 -2.29 9.27
CA SER A 155 10.80 -2.66 8.80
C SER A 155 11.82 -2.39 9.90
N ASP A 156 12.37 -3.45 10.50
CA ASP A 156 13.40 -3.30 11.52
C ASP A 156 14.73 -2.79 10.95
N TYR A 157 15.03 -3.10 9.69
CA TYR A 157 16.24 -2.63 9.02
C TYR A 157 16.22 -1.11 8.85
N ASP A 158 15.11 -0.55 8.36
CA ASP A 158 15.00 0.89 8.12
C ASP A 158 14.59 1.67 9.37
N LYS A 159 14.09 0.99 10.43
CA LYS A 159 13.40 1.61 11.56
C LYS A 159 12.22 2.48 11.10
N ILE A 160 11.39 1.92 10.21
CA ILE A 160 10.18 2.57 9.70
C ILE A 160 8.97 1.73 10.09
N LEU A 161 7.94 2.40 10.64
CA LEU A 161 6.60 1.86 10.80
C LEU A 161 5.73 2.45 9.69
N PHE A 162 5.23 1.59 8.82
CA PHE A 162 4.29 1.91 7.75
C PHE A 162 2.86 1.66 8.23
#